data_AF-A0A6L3XHF3-F1
#
_entry.id   AF-A0A6L3XHF3-F1
#
_cell.length_a   1.000
_cell.length_b   1.000
_cell.length_c   1.000
_cell.angle_alpha   90.00
_cell.angle_beta   90.00
_cell.angle_gamma   90.00
#
_symmetry.space_group_name_H-M   'P 1'
#
loop_
_entity.id
_entity.type
_entity.pdbx_description
1 polymer ?
#
loop_
_entity_poly.entity_id
_entity_poly.type
_entity_poly.pdbx_seq_one_letter_code
_entity_poly.pdbx_strand_id
1 'polypeptide(L)'
;MVPLTFLRKKAAHSVPLLLAALIFTGCGTQAPDQSTAHMQGSAQADSGFYLQQMSQSTNDTRINWQLLAIRALLKEGKTQQAAELFSQLPQDLNDTQRHEQTLLSAELKVAQKDYDGAKKILGTIDLSTLDKNQQARFWQAGITAEQGRPSLTLLRALIAQDPLLAGADKKKNIDATWQALASMTQD
;
A
#
# COMPACT_ATOMS: atom_id res chain seq x y z
N MET A 1 80.66 -21.02 9.40
CA MET A 1 79.48 -20.14 9.49
C MET A 1 78.89 -20.03 8.11
N VAL A 2 77.76 -20.68 7.86
CA VAL A 2 77.11 -20.78 6.54
C VAL A 2 75.93 -19.79 6.51
N PRO A 3 75.86 -18.85 5.56
CA PRO A 3 74.74 -17.91 5.49
C PRO A 3 73.57 -18.51 4.69
N LEU A 4 72.38 -18.47 5.31
CA LEU A 4 71.10 -18.82 4.71
C LEU A 4 70.74 -17.86 3.57
N THR A 5 70.38 -18.40 2.41
CA THR A 5 69.75 -17.65 1.32
C THR A 5 68.23 -17.72 1.44
N PHE A 6 67.60 -16.55 1.49
CA PHE A 6 66.16 -16.35 1.63
C PHE A 6 65.41 -16.72 0.34
N LEU A 7 64.42 -17.61 0.45
CA LEU A 7 63.44 -17.92 -0.60
C LEU A 7 62.37 -16.82 -0.67
N ARG A 8 62.40 -16.05 -1.75
CA ARG A 8 61.42 -15.00 -2.08
C ARG A 8 60.17 -15.64 -2.69
N LYS A 9 59.16 -15.96 -1.87
CA LYS A 9 57.81 -16.34 -2.36
C LYS A 9 57.05 -15.08 -2.80
N LYS A 10 56.85 -14.91 -4.11
CA LYS A 10 55.91 -13.92 -4.66
C LYS A 10 54.49 -14.41 -4.41
N ALA A 11 53.70 -13.58 -3.72
CA ALA A 11 52.27 -13.78 -3.53
C ALA A 11 51.55 -13.65 -4.88
N ALA A 12 51.13 -14.76 -5.46
CA ALA A 12 50.10 -14.76 -6.49
C ALA A 12 48.75 -14.79 -5.76
N HIS A 13 48.12 -13.62 -5.61
CA HIS A 13 46.70 -13.52 -5.27
C HIS A 13 45.89 -13.97 -6.48
N SER A 14 45.61 -15.27 -6.58
CA SER A 14 44.58 -15.79 -7.47
C SER A 14 43.23 -15.60 -6.78
N VAL A 15 42.52 -14.53 -7.14
CA VAL A 15 41.09 -14.36 -6.87
C VAL A 15 40.34 -15.40 -7.72
N PRO A 16 39.62 -16.37 -7.13
CA PRO A 16 38.69 -17.16 -7.91
C PRO A 16 37.43 -16.32 -8.13
N LEU A 17 37.32 -15.73 -9.33
CA LEU A 17 36.09 -15.18 -9.84
C LEU A 17 35.13 -16.36 -10.11
N LEU A 18 34.36 -16.76 -9.10
CA LEU A 18 33.30 -17.75 -9.28
C LEU A 18 32.14 -17.09 -10.03
N LEU A 19 32.19 -17.16 -11.37
CA LEU A 19 31.00 -17.05 -12.21
C LEU A 19 30.15 -18.30 -11.96
N ALA A 20 29.16 -18.18 -11.08
CA ALA A 20 28.04 -19.10 -11.06
C ALA A 20 27.05 -18.65 -12.15
N ALA A 21 27.31 -19.05 -13.40
CA ALA A 21 26.27 -19.10 -14.42
C ALA A 21 25.36 -20.29 -14.10
N LEU A 22 24.33 -20.06 -13.29
CA LEU A 22 23.28 -21.05 -13.10
C LEU A 22 22.44 -21.13 -14.38
N ILE A 23 22.40 -22.35 -14.87
CA ILE A 23 21.88 -22.78 -16.16
C ILE A 23 20.35 -22.67 -16.14
N PHE A 24 19.83 -22.10 -17.23
CA PHE A 24 18.42 -22.04 -17.61
C PHE A 24 17.80 -23.45 -17.61
N THR A 25 17.10 -23.80 -16.53
CA THR A 25 16.06 -24.83 -16.57
C THR A 25 14.74 -24.14 -16.90
N GLY A 26 14.30 -24.29 -18.15
CA GLY A 26 12.93 -23.98 -18.54
C GLY A 26 11.96 -24.87 -17.79
N CYS A 27 11.37 -24.34 -16.72
CA CYS A 27 10.10 -24.75 -16.17
C CYS A 27 9.31 -23.45 -16.02
N GLY A 28 8.15 -23.35 -16.67
CA GLY A 28 7.30 -22.15 -16.65
C GLY A 28 6.66 -21.88 -15.29
N THR A 29 7.45 -21.76 -14.23
CA THR A 29 6.98 -21.22 -12.97
C THR A 29 6.95 -19.71 -13.15
N GLN A 30 5.76 -19.17 -13.46
CA GLN A 30 5.47 -17.75 -13.23
C GLN A 30 6.09 -17.36 -11.89
N ALA A 31 6.88 -16.28 -11.88
CA ALA A 31 7.35 -15.70 -10.63
C ALA A 31 6.14 -15.57 -9.69
N PRO A 32 6.26 -15.99 -8.42
CA PRO A 32 5.13 -15.99 -7.50
C PRO A 32 4.52 -14.59 -7.47
N ASP A 33 3.19 -14.51 -7.61
CA ASP A 33 2.49 -13.22 -7.68
C ASP A 33 2.67 -12.44 -6.37
N GLN A 34 3.59 -11.47 -6.40
CA GLN A 34 3.91 -10.62 -5.26
C GLN A 34 2.83 -9.58 -4.99
N SER A 35 1.93 -9.32 -5.93
CA SER A 35 0.89 -8.30 -5.79
C SER A 35 -0.02 -8.60 -4.59
N THR A 36 -0.24 -9.87 -4.24
CA THR A 36 -1.04 -10.29 -3.09
C THR A 36 -0.51 -9.73 -1.76
N ALA A 37 0.80 -9.79 -1.52
CA ALA A 37 1.41 -9.27 -0.30
C ALA A 37 1.27 -7.74 -0.21
N HIS A 38 1.42 -7.05 -1.34
CA HIS A 38 1.21 -5.62 -1.41
C HIS A 38 -0.27 -5.23 -1.21
N MET A 39 -1.21 -6.01 -1.76
CA MET A 39 -2.65 -5.79 -1.61
C MET A 39 -3.07 -5.87 -0.14
N GLN A 40 -2.58 -6.88 0.58
CA GLN A 40 -2.78 -7.07 2.02
C GLN A 40 -2.02 -6.05 2.89
N GLY A 41 -1.13 -5.25 2.29
CA GLY A 41 -0.34 -4.25 2.98
C GLY A 41 0.79 -4.83 3.83
N SER A 42 1.25 -6.06 3.59
CA SER A 42 2.45 -6.61 4.24
C SER A 42 3.75 -6.14 3.59
N ALA A 43 3.66 -5.61 2.37
CA ALA A 43 4.74 -4.92 1.67
C ALA A 43 4.24 -3.61 1.06
N GLN A 44 5.05 -2.55 1.10
CA GLN A 44 4.71 -1.26 0.52
C GLN A 44 5.81 -0.80 -0.44
N ALA A 45 5.41 -0.13 -1.51
CA ALA A 45 6.29 0.53 -2.46
C ALA A 45 5.61 1.82 -2.96
N ASP A 46 6.35 2.61 -3.72
CA ASP A 46 5.83 3.82 -4.36
C ASP A 46 5.06 3.51 -5.65
N SER A 47 4.40 4.54 -6.18
CA SER A 47 3.64 4.46 -7.41
C SER A 47 4.50 4.09 -8.62
N GLY A 48 5.76 4.53 -8.67
CA GLY A 48 6.68 4.24 -9.77
C GLY A 48 6.98 2.75 -9.88
N PHE A 49 7.26 2.10 -8.75
CA PHE A 49 7.44 0.66 -8.67
C PHE A 49 6.19 -0.09 -9.15
N TYR A 50 5.00 0.27 -8.67
CA TYR A 50 3.76 -0.41 -9.05
C TYR A 50 3.40 -0.21 -10.54
N LEU A 51 3.61 0.99 -11.08
CA LEU A 51 3.43 1.26 -12.52
C LEU A 51 4.39 0.44 -13.38
N GLN A 52 5.64 0.26 -12.92
CA GLN A 52 6.61 -0.59 -13.60
C GLN A 52 6.24 -2.07 -13.55
N GLN A 53 5.68 -2.56 -12.45
CA GLN A 53 5.19 -3.94 -12.36
C GLN A 53 3.94 -4.16 -13.22
N MET A 54 3.05 -3.15 -13.30
CA MET A 54 1.87 -3.17 -14.15
C MET A 54 2.23 -3.32 -15.64
N SER A 55 3.26 -2.63 -16.13
CA SER A 55 3.68 -2.72 -17.55
C SER A 55 4.29 -4.08 -17.92
N GLN A 56 4.85 -4.79 -16.94
CA GLN A 56 5.49 -6.10 -17.12
C GLN A 56 4.54 -7.29 -16.85
N SER A 57 3.30 -7.02 -16.43
CA SER A 57 2.31 -8.03 -16.06
C SER A 57 1.12 -8.06 -17.03
N THR A 58 0.32 -9.14 -16.91
CA THR A 58 -0.86 -9.40 -17.74
C THR A 58 -2.02 -9.89 -16.87
N ASN A 59 -3.24 -9.86 -17.41
CA ASN A 59 -4.47 -10.37 -16.78
C ASN A 59 -4.68 -9.83 -15.34
N ASP A 60 -5.13 -10.68 -14.42
CA ASP A 60 -5.46 -10.30 -13.04
C ASP A 60 -4.28 -9.68 -12.28
N THR A 61 -3.06 -10.18 -12.48
CA THR A 61 -1.87 -9.62 -11.84
C THR A 61 -1.62 -8.18 -12.30
N ARG A 62 -1.89 -7.86 -13.58
CA ARG A 62 -1.83 -6.47 -14.06
C ARG A 62 -2.85 -5.59 -13.34
N ILE A 63 -4.08 -6.07 -13.17
CA ILE A 63 -5.15 -5.33 -12.49
C ILE A 63 -4.76 -5.08 -11.03
N ASN A 64 -4.19 -6.08 -10.34
CA ASN A 64 -3.71 -5.92 -8.96
C ASN A 64 -2.64 -4.83 -8.87
N TRP A 65 -1.67 -4.81 -9.78
CA TRP A 65 -0.65 -3.75 -9.82
C TRP A 65 -1.24 -2.38 -10.16
N GLN A 66 -2.25 -2.32 -11.02
CA GLN A 66 -2.96 -1.08 -11.32
C GLN A 66 -3.67 -0.53 -10.07
N LEU A 67 -4.38 -1.37 -9.31
CA LEU A 67 -5.03 -0.98 -8.06
C LEU A 67 -4.01 -0.48 -7.03
N LEU A 68 -2.87 -1.17 -6.90
CA LEU A 68 -1.77 -0.76 -6.03
C LEU A 68 -1.13 0.57 -6.46
N ALA A 69 -0.96 0.77 -7.77
CA ALA A 69 -0.46 2.03 -8.30
C ALA A 69 -1.40 3.19 -7.97
N ILE A 70 -2.72 3.01 -8.15
CA ILE A 70 -3.73 4.02 -7.76
C ILE A 70 -3.62 4.32 -6.27
N ARG A 71 -3.57 3.29 -5.42
CA ARG A 71 -3.42 3.40 -3.96
C ARG A 71 -2.20 4.26 -3.60
N ALA A 72 -1.05 3.98 -4.20
CA ALA A 72 0.18 4.72 -3.95
C ALA A 72 0.12 6.16 -4.48
N LEU A 73 -0.43 6.37 -5.68
CA LEU A 73 -0.61 7.72 -6.26
C LEU A 73 -1.48 8.61 -5.35
N LEU A 74 -2.56 8.05 -4.78
CA LEU A 74 -3.40 8.76 -3.81
C LEU A 74 -2.61 9.12 -2.54
N LYS A 75 -1.83 8.17 -1.99
CA LYS A 75 -0.98 8.41 -0.82
C LYS A 75 0.10 9.47 -1.08
N GLU A 76 0.62 9.52 -2.30
CA GLU A 76 1.60 10.53 -2.75
C GLU A 76 0.95 11.88 -3.12
N GLY A 77 -0.38 12.01 -3.07
CA GLY A 77 -1.09 13.24 -3.42
C GLY A 77 -1.20 13.50 -4.93
N LYS A 78 -0.87 12.53 -5.78
CA LYS A 78 -0.98 12.60 -7.25
C LYS A 78 -2.41 12.27 -7.71
N THR A 79 -3.39 13.03 -7.22
CA THR A 79 -4.82 12.74 -7.39
C THR A 79 -5.29 12.69 -8.84
N GLN A 80 -4.76 13.55 -9.71
CA GLN A 80 -5.13 13.54 -11.14
C GLN A 80 -4.69 12.25 -11.84
N GLN A 81 -3.43 11.85 -11.64
CA GLN A 81 -2.90 10.60 -12.20
C GLN A 81 -3.65 9.37 -11.65
N ALA A 82 -3.98 9.39 -10.36
CA ALA A 82 -4.79 8.33 -9.75
C ALA A 82 -6.18 8.24 -10.40
N ALA A 83 -6.85 9.38 -10.65
CA ALA A 83 -8.16 9.42 -11.29
C ALA A 83 -8.13 8.88 -12.73
N GLU A 84 -7.12 9.30 -13.51
CA GLU A 84 -6.91 8.82 -14.87
C GLU A 84 -6.71 7.31 -14.89
N LEU A 85 -5.79 6.80 -14.05
CA LEU A 85 -5.52 5.36 -13.98
C LEU A 85 -6.72 4.55 -13.45
N PHE A 86 -7.51 5.13 -12.54
CA PHE A 86 -8.75 4.54 -12.04
C PHE A 86 -9.82 4.41 -13.12
N SER A 87 -9.95 5.42 -13.99
CA SER A 87 -10.92 5.39 -15.10
C SER A 87 -10.61 4.30 -16.15
N GLN A 88 -9.36 3.82 -16.18
CA GLN A 88 -8.89 2.77 -17.09
C GLN A 88 -9.03 1.37 -16.49
N LEU A 89 -9.61 1.21 -15.30
CA LEU A 89 -9.84 -0.11 -14.73
C LEU A 89 -10.86 -0.89 -15.57
N PRO A 90 -10.61 -2.18 -15.86
CA PRO A 90 -11.57 -3.02 -16.57
C PRO A 90 -12.85 -3.21 -15.76
N GLN A 91 -13.96 -3.48 -16.44
CA GLN A 91 -15.25 -3.75 -15.79
C GLN A 91 -15.34 -5.17 -15.22
N ASP A 92 -14.60 -6.10 -15.84
CA ASP A 92 -14.53 -7.49 -15.42
C ASP A 92 -13.48 -7.63 -14.31
N LEU A 93 -13.94 -7.47 -13.07
CA LEU A 93 -13.14 -7.58 -11.85
C LEU A 93 -13.66 -8.74 -11.02
N ASN A 94 -12.75 -9.52 -10.45
CA ASN A 94 -13.12 -10.47 -9.40
C ASN A 94 -13.53 -9.75 -8.11
N ASP A 95 -14.13 -10.47 -7.17
CA ASP A 95 -14.71 -9.86 -5.95
C ASP A 95 -13.66 -9.10 -5.13
N THR A 96 -12.46 -9.66 -4.95
CA THR A 96 -11.37 -9.01 -4.22
C THR A 96 -10.95 -7.69 -4.88
N GLN A 97 -10.80 -7.68 -6.20
CA GLN A 97 -10.47 -6.48 -6.97
C GLN A 97 -11.59 -5.44 -6.91
N ARG A 98 -12.86 -5.88 -6.94
CA ARG A 98 -14.04 -5.01 -6.85
C ARG A 98 -14.16 -4.34 -5.49
N HIS A 99 -13.89 -5.07 -4.40
CA HIS A 99 -13.82 -4.50 -3.06
C HIS A 99 -12.73 -3.44 -2.95
N GLU A 100 -11.53 -3.73 -3.46
CA GLU A 100 -10.44 -2.75 -3.48
C GLU A 100 -10.76 -1.54 -4.35
N GLN A 101 -11.32 -1.74 -5.54
CA GLN A 101 -11.77 -0.66 -6.42
C GLN A 101 -12.77 0.26 -5.71
N THR A 102 -13.74 -0.32 -4.99
CA THR A 102 -14.77 0.46 -4.29
C THR A 102 -14.14 1.32 -3.19
N LEU A 103 -13.20 0.76 -2.42
CA LEU A 103 -12.46 1.51 -1.41
C LEU A 103 -11.60 2.62 -2.03
N LEU A 104 -10.86 2.33 -3.11
CA LEU A 104 -10.08 3.33 -3.86
C LEU A 104 -10.96 4.45 -4.44
N SER A 105 -12.20 4.13 -4.84
CA SER A 105 -13.16 5.14 -5.29
C SER A 105 -13.48 6.14 -4.16
N ALA A 106 -13.74 5.65 -2.95
CA ALA A 106 -13.96 6.50 -1.79
C ALA A 106 -12.71 7.36 -1.47
N GLU A 107 -11.52 6.77 -1.48
CA GLU A 107 -10.27 7.50 -1.24
C GLU A 107 -10.00 8.57 -2.29
N LEU A 108 -10.30 8.27 -3.57
CA LEU A 108 -10.21 9.24 -4.66
C LEU A 108 -11.17 10.41 -4.43
N LYS A 109 -12.41 10.14 -4.01
CA LYS A 109 -13.38 11.19 -3.64
C LYS A 109 -12.89 12.05 -2.48
N VAL A 110 -12.31 11.45 -1.45
CA VAL A 110 -11.66 12.18 -0.35
C VAL A 110 -10.54 13.08 -0.87
N ALA A 111 -9.66 12.56 -1.74
CA ALA A 111 -8.55 13.32 -2.32
C ALA A 111 -9.03 14.47 -3.22
N GLN A 112 -10.17 14.28 -3.89
CA GLN A 112 -10.85 15.31 -4.68
C GLN A 112 -11.66 16.31 -3.83
N LYS A 113 -11.67 16.15 -2.50
CA LYS A 113 -12.49 16.93 -1.55
C LYS A 113 -14.00 16.77 -1.72
N ASP A 114 -14.43 15.73 -2.43
CA ASP A 114 -15.84 15.31 -2.53
C ASP A 114 -16.18 14.39 -1.35
N TYR A 115 -16.27 14.98 -0.16
CA TYR A 115 -16.42 14.23 1.08
C TYR A 115 -17.80 13.58 1.23
N ASP A 116 -18.85 14.20 0.67
CA ASP A 116 -20.19 13.61 0.66
C ASP A 116 -20.26 12.41 -0.28
N GLY A 117 -19.63 12.50 -1.46
CA GLY A 117 -19.45 11.36 -2.36
C GLY A 117 -18.65 10.23 -1.69
N ALA A 118 -17.56 10.56 -1.00
CA ALA A 118 -16.77 9.57 -0.27
C ALA A 118 -17.61 8.85 0.80
N LYS A 119 -18.33 9.58 1.66
CA LYS A 119 -19.20 9.00 2.70
C LYS A 119 -20.28 8.10 2.10
N LYS A 120 -20.87 8.49 0.97
CA LYS A 120 -21.87 7.67 0.27
C LYS A 120 -21.28 6.33 -0.16
N ILE A 121 -20.08 6.33 -0.73
CA ILE A 121 -19.40 5.09 -1.15
C ILE A 121 -19.01 4.25 0.07
N LEU A 122 -18.41 4.86 1.10
CA LEU A 122 -18.05 4.17 2.34
C LEU A 122 -19.26 3.50 3.00
N GLY A 123 -20.43 4.14 2.96
CA GLY A 123 -21.69 3.57 3.47
C GLY A 123 -22.18 2.32 2.74
N THR A 124 -21.64 1.99 1.57
CA THR A 124 -21.98 0.77 0.81
C THR A 124 -21.02 -0.39 1.04
N ILE A 125 -19.90 -0.16 1.72
CA ILE A 125 -18.87 -1.16 1.93
C ILE A 125 -19.21 -2.02 3.15
N ASP A 126 -19.27 -3.32 2.97
CA ASP A 126 -19.35 -4.27 4.07
C ASP A 126 -17.96 -4.47 4.70
N LEU A 127 -17.77 -3.93 5.90
CA LEU A 127 -16.54 -4.02 6.67
C LEU A 127 -16.06 -5.46 6.91
N SER A 128 -16.97 -6.44 6.96
CA SER A 128 -16.61 -7.85 7.20
C SER A 128 -15.86 -8.49 6.03
N THR A 129 -15.98 -7.90 4.84
CA THR A 129 -15.31 -8.35 3.62
C THR A 129 -13.87 -7.80 3.47
N LEU A 130 -13.51 -6.82 4.30
CA LEU A 130 -12.23 -6.13 4.23
C LEU A 130 -11.18 -6.78 5.12
N ASP A 131 -9.94 -6.86 4.62
CA ASP A 131 -8.79 -7.19 5.45
C ASP A 131 -8.42 -6.06 6.42
N LYS A 132 -7.50 -6.31 7.36
CA LYS A 132 -7.10 -5.30 8.37
C LYS A 132 -6.53 -4.02 7.75
N ASN A 133 -5.77 -4.12 6.67
CA ASN A 133 -5.19 -2.96 5.99
C ASN A 133 -6.28 -2.13 5.32
N GLN A 134 -7.21 -2.79 4.64
CA GLN A 134 -8.37 -2.16 4.02
C GLN A 134 -9.29 -1.52 5.05
N GLN A 135 -9.53 -2.15 6.20
CA GLN A 135 -10.27 -1.55 7.30
C GLN A 135 -9.59 -0.28 7.83
N ALA A 136 -8.26 -0.29 8.00
CA ALA A 136 -7.53 0.88 8.47
C ALA A 136 -7.68 2.07 7.51
N ARG A 137 -7.64 1.79 6.20
CA ARG A 137 -7.84 2.74 5.11
C ARG A 137 -9.28 3.24 5.03
N PHE A 138 -10.26 2.34 5.15
CA PHE A 138 -11.68 2.67 5.22
C PHE A 138 -11.94 3.70 6.33
N TRP A 139 -11.47 3.42 7.54
CA TRP A 139 -11.64 4.34 8.67
C TRP A 139 -10.89 5.65 8.44
N GLN A 140 -9.69 5.60 7.87
CA GLN A 140 -8.94 6.80 7.53
C GLN A 140 -9.71 7.71 6.56
N ALA A 141 -10.29 7.13 5.50
CA ALA A 141 -11.09 7.85 4.53
C ALA A 141 -12.33 8.48 5.20
N GLY A 142 -13.02 7.74 6.08
CA GLY A 142 -14.13 8.24 6.87
C GLY A 142 -13.74 9.41 7.79
N ILE A 143 -12.65 9.27 8.54
CA ILE A 143 -12.10 10.32 9.42
C ILE A 143 -11.77 11.58 8.61
N THR A 144 -11.10 11.43 7.47
CA THR A 144 -10.77 12.58 6.61
C THR A 144 -12.03 13.22 6.02
N ALA A 145 -13.07 12.43 5.71
CA ALA A 145 -14.33 12.93 5.19
C ALA A 145 -15.16 13.72 6.22
N GLU A 146 -14.95 13.50 7.52
CA GLU A 146 -15.54 14.32 8.60
C GLU A 146 -14.88 15.70 8.73
N GLN A 147 -13.76 15.96 8.03
CA GLN A 147 -13.05 17.26 8.02
C GLN A 147 -12.64 17.77 9.41
N GLY A 148 -12.45 16.87 10.39
CA GLY A 148 -12.15 17.27 11.77
C GLY A 148 -13.31 17.96 12.50
N ARG A 149 -14.53 17.92 11.94
CA ARG A 149 -15.73 18.39 12.63
C ARG A 149 -15.98 17.47 13.84
N PRO A 150 -16.03 18.00 15.07
CA PRO A 150 -16.31 17.18 16.24
C PRO A 150 -17.68 16.52 16.08
N SER A 151 -17.71 15.21 15.98
CA SER A 151 -18.93 14.44 15.78
C SER A 151 -18.79 13.06 16.43
N LEU A 152 -19.92 12.48 16.84
CA LEU A 152 -19.93 11.11 17.36
C LEU A 152 -19.49 10.10 16.27
N THR A 153 -19.75 10.41 15.00
CA THR A 153 -19.28 9.62 13.85
C THR A 153 -17.77 9.63 13.75
N LEU A 154 -17.14 10.81 13.85
CA LEU A 154 -15.69 10.96 13.88
C LEU A 154 -15.07 10.19 15.05
N LEU A 155 -15.64 10.32 16.25
CA LEU A 155 -15.12 9.63 17.44
C LEU A 155 -15.19 8.10 17.29
N ARG A 156 -16.32 7.56 16.81
CA ARG A 156 -16.48 6.13 16.55
C ARG A 156 -15.49 5.63 15.51
N ALA A 157 -15.25 6.40 14.45
CA ALA A 157 -14.29 6.05 13.41
C ALA A 157 -12.86 6.03 13.96
N LEU A 158 -12.47 7.00 14.79
CA LEU A 158 -11.15 7.03 15.43
C LEU A 158 -10.94 5.82 16.35
N ILE A 159 -11.92 5.51 17.20
CA ILE A 159 -11.88 4.34 18.10
C ILE A 159 -11.81 3.03 17.32
N ALA A 160 -12.58 2.89 16.24
CA ALA A 160 -12.58 1.69 15.41
C ALA A 160 -11.25 1.50 14.65
N GLN A 161 -10.55 2.59 14.33
CA GLN A 161 -9.25 2.55 13.67
C GLN A 161 -8.10 2.21 14.64
N ASP A 162 -8.15 2.61 15.91
CA ASP A 162 -7.06 2.40 16.89
C ASP A 162 -6.47 0.98 16.96
N PRO A 163 -7.26 -0.12 16.99
CA PRO A 163 -6.68 -1.48 17.05
C PRO A 163 -5.98 -1.91 15.76
N LEU A 164 -6.16 -1.17 14.68
CA LEU A 164 -5.56 -1.44 13.37
C LEU A 164 -4.24 -0.68 13.16
N LEU A 165 -3.90 0.24 14.07
CA LEU A 165 -2.72 1.10 13.97
C LEU A 165 -1.61 0.67 14.93
N ALA A 166 -0.37 1.01 14.58
CA ALA A 166 0.80 0.79 15.40
C ALA A 166 1.73 2.01 15.38
N GLY A 167 2.64 2.09 16.36
CA GLY A 167 3.70 3.11 16.40
C GLY A 167 3.16 4.55 16.37
N ALA A 168 3.73 5.37 15.49
CA ALA A 168 3.41 6.78 15.37
C ALA A 168 1.96 7.05 14.93
N ASP A 169 1.41 6.20 14.05
CA ASP A 169 0.04 6.37 13.56
C ASP A 169 -0.99 6.15 14.67
N LYS A 170 -0.75 5.17 15.55
CA LYS A 170 -1.59 4.95 16.73
C LYS A 170 -1.57 6.17 17.65
N LYS A 171 -0.39 6.74 17.92
CA LYS A 171 -0.25 7.96 18.74
C LYS A 171 -1.04 9.12 18.12
N LYS A 172 -0.93 9.32 16.81
CA LYS A 172 -1.68 10.36 16.09
C LYS A 172 -3.20 10.17 16.19
N ASN A 173 -3.68 8.92 16.11
CA ASN A 173 -5.10 8.61 16.27
C ASN A 173 -5.59 8.92 17.70
N ILE A 174 -4.81 8.57 18.73
CA ILE A 174 -5.12 8.92 20.12
C ILE A 174 -5.19 10.43 20.30
N ASP A 175 -4.21 11.18 19.77
CA ASP A 175 -4.19 12.65 19.86
C ASP A 175 -5.42 13.26 19.16
N ALA A 176 -5.82 12.74 18.00
CA ALA A 176 -7.02 13.16 17.29
C ALA A 176 -8.32 12.82 18.06
N THR A 177 -8.36 11.67 18.74
CA THR A 177 -9.48 11.26 19.61
C THR A 177 -9.66 12.25 20.76
N TRP A 178 -8.56 12.62 21.43
CA TRP A 178 -8.59 13.64 22.47
C TRP A 178 -9.03 15.00 21.95
N GLN A 179 -8.52 15.43 20.79
CA GLN A 179 -8.91 16.69 20.17
C GLN A 179 -10.40 16.73 19.83
N ALA A 180 -10.94 15.64 19.27
CA ALA A 180 -12.37 15.53 18.98
C ALA A 180 -13.21 15.65 20.26
N LEU A 181 -12.87 14.90 21.31
CA LEU A 181 -13.56 14.95 22.61
C LEU A 181 -13.49 16.34 23.25
N ALA A 182 -12.32 16.96 23.28
CA ALA A 182 -12.13 18.29 23.86
C ALA A 182 -12.91 19.38 23.12
N SER A 183 -13.16 19.18 21.83
CA SER A 183 -13.91 20.12 20.98
C SER A 183 -15.41 19.84 20.97
N MET A 184 -15.87 18.73 21.56
CA MET A 184 -17.28 18.45 21.80
C MET A 184 -17.71 19.17 23.07
N THR A 185 -18.16 20.42 22.94
CA THR A 185 -18.81 21.11 24.06
C THR A 185 -20.18 20.49 24.33
N GLN A 186 -20.55 20.41 25.61
CA GLN A 186 -21.93 20.12 26.01
C GLN A 186 -22.80 21.30 25.58
N ASP A 187 -23.73 21.05 24.65
CA ASP A 187 -24.94 21.88 24.55
C ASP A 187 -25.90 21.54 25.71
#